data_AF-A0A8R7UJW7-F1
#
_entry.id   AF-A0A8R7UJW7-F1
#
_cell.length_a   1.000
_cell.length_b   1.000
_cell.length_c   1.000
_cell.angle_alpha   90.00
_cell.angle_beta   90.00
_cell.angle_gamma   90.00
#
_symmetry.space_group_name_H-M   'P 1'
#
loop_
_entity.id
_entity.type
_entity.pdbx_description
1 polymer ?
#
loop_
_entity_poly.entity_id
_entity_poly.type
_entity_poly.pdbx_seq_one_letter_code
_entity_poly.pdbx_strand_id
1 'polypeptide(L)'
;MDSFVWMNATVCVVSPSSIAVLIWFLNTPLVICAQPGDKGWKIIHTDIQLSNTLPFDGGLYGVTRVGRQLLQVYPVPHDPHANPVVAEVPEELGDPESCLYYLVESMGAVLVAVLHRVVRDTFGPVTSMLFRVDLRRRELVWVTSLGDRALFISRDRCLSVSSRDLPSISGNSVYFARPGEDPVEVYSLCDGSFESTVTASQSRDIRNGVLPTSVQPFTLADHLATYCRHREWTRGLMFHEYCCMCPTWSELWKRMVAQDSEVVVPRLRIMEHELKKQELPDLLSSARTLSEL
;
A
#
# COMPACT_ATOMS: atom_id res chain seq x y z
N MET A 1 -0.33 -6.30 -21.58
CA MET A 1 0.66 -5.93 -20.55
C MET A 1 0.52 -4.44 -20.35
N ASP A 2 -0.12 -4.09 -19.25
CA ASP A 2 -0.45 -2.72 -18.88
C ASP A 2 0.84 -1.95 -18.56
N SER A 3 1.29 -1.13 -19.51
CA SER A 3 2.48 -0.26 -19.42
C SER A 3 2.19 1.02 -18.62
N PHE A 4 1.41 0.91 -17.55
CA PHE A 4 1.22 2.01 -16.62
C PHE A 4 2.38 1.99 -15.62
N VAL A 5 3.23 3.01 -15.68
CA VAL A 5 4.16 3.30 -14.60
C VAL A 5 3.32 3.86 -13.45
N TRP A 6 3.00 3.01 -12.48
CA TRP A 6 2.17 3.37 -11.33
C TRP A 6 2.89 4.41 -10.49
N MET A 7 2.36 5.63 -10.50
CA MET A 7 2.92 6.79 -9.84
C MET A 7 2.07 7.13 -8.61
N ASN A 8 2.73 7.25 -7.46
CA ASN A 8 2.15 7.83 -6.27
C ASN A 8 2.78 9.20 -6.03
N ALA A 9 2.02 10.11 -5.43
CA ALA A 9 2.49 11.43 -5.08
C ALA A 9 1.98 11.85 -3.71
N THR A 10 2.77 12.67 -3.01
CA THR A 10 2.37 13.29 -1.76
C THR A 10 2.98 14.67 -1.63
N VAL A 11 2.46 15.43 -0.68
CA VAL A 11 2.97 16.75 -0.30
C VAL A 11 3.45 16.68 1.15
N CYS A 12 4.67 17.14 1.39
CA CYS A 12 5.26 17.26 2.71
C CYS A 12 5.43 18.74 3.06
N VAL A 13 4.94 19.16 4.22
CA VAL A 13 5.09 20.54 4.69
C VAL A 13 6.52 20.74 5.19
N VAL A 14 7.27 21.64 4.55
CA VAL A 14 8.68 21.93 4.88
C VAL A 14 8.77 23.11 5.85
N SER A 15 7.92 24.11 5.64
CA SER A 15 7.77 25.27 6.52
C SER A 15 6.33 25.81 6.41
N PRO A 16 5.91 26.77 7.26
CA PRO A 16 4.55 27.32 7.22
C PRO A 16 4.12 27.87 5.86
N SER A 17 5.07 28.21 4.98
CA SER A 17 4.83 28.75 3.64
C SER A 17 5.51 27.95 2.53
N SER A 18 5.94 26.72 2.79
CA SER A 18 6.72 25.91 1.85
C SER A 18 6.32 24.44 1.90
N ILE A 19 6.10 23.85 0.73
CA ILE A 19 5.75 22.44 0.56
C ILE A 19 6.70 21.76 -0.41
N ALA A 20 7.09 20.53 -0.12
CA ALA A 20 7.78 19.65 -1.04
C ALA A 20 6.75 18.71 -1.68
N VAL A 21 6.83 18.56 -3.00
CA VAL A 21 6.07 17.53 -3.72
C VAL A 21 6.97 16.34 -3.95
N LEU A 22 6.53 15.16 -3.55
CA LEU A 22 7.24 13.91 -3.75
C LEU A 22 6.46 13.00 -4.68
N ILE A 23 7.18 12.31 -5.55
CA ILE A 23 6.64 11.32 -6.47
C ILE A 23 7.50 10.06 -6.37
N TRP A 24 6.85 8.90 -6.32
CA TRP A 24 7.51 7.59 -6.36
C TRP A 24 6.69 6.60 -7.17
N PHE A 25 7.32 5.47 -7.50
CA PHE A 25 6.72 4.46 -8.36
C PHE A 25 6.69 3.10 -7.68
N LEU A 26 5.58 2.36 -7.82
CA LEU A 26 5.41 1.07 -7.12
C LEU A 26 6.35 -0.03 -7.63
N ASN A 27 6.66 0.01 -8.93
CA ASN A 27 7.44 -1.04 -9.61
C ASN A 27 8.82 -0.54 -10.08
N THR A 28 9.22 0.68 -9.70
CA THR A 28 10.50 1.27 -10.07
C THR A 28 11.12 1.89 -8.82
N PRO A 29 12.39 1.56 -8.49
CA PRO A 29 13.06 2.09 -7.30
C PRO A 29 13.48 3.55 -7.54
N LEU A 30 12.52 4.45 -7.65
CA LEU A 30 12.76 5.86 -7.97
C LEU A 30 11.86 6.72 -7.11
N VAL A 31 12.48 7.67 -6.39
CA VAL A 31 11.78 8.73 -5.67
C VAL A 31 12.34 10.06 -6.13
N ILE A 32 11.46 10.97 -6.54
CA ILE A 32 11.81 12.31 -6.98
C ILE A 32 11.06 13.34 -6.13
N CYS A 33 11.68 14.51 -5.92
CA CYS A 33 11.09 15.61 -5.19
C CYS A 33 11.21 16.93 -5.95
N ALA A 34 10.29 17.85 -5.67
CA ALA A 34 10.39 19.25 -6.07
C ALA A 34 10.06 20.14 -4.87
N GLN A 35 10.96 21.07 -4.55
CA GLN A 35 10.77 22.03 -3.47
C GLN A 35 10.68 23.47 -4.03
N PRO A 36 10.16 24.43 -3.25
CA PRO A 36 10.10 25.82 -3.67
C PRO A 36 11.52 26.38 -3.79
N GLY A 37 11.83 26.92 -4.97
CA GLY A 37 13.17 27.39 -5.34
C GLY A 37 13.96 26.42 -6.21
N ASP A 38 13.51 25.17 -6.37
CA ASP A 38 14.12 24.23 -7.31
C ASP A 38 13.80 24.61 -8.76
N LYS A 39 14.80 24.47 -9.64
CA LYS A 39 14.64 24.70 -11.09
C LYS A 39 13.88 23.56 -11.79
N GLY A 40 13.60 22.46 -11.09
CA GLY A 40 12.96 21.26 -11.62
C GLY A 40 12.95 20.12 -10.58
N TRP A 41 12.48 18.96 -11.01
CA TRP A 41 12.47 17.74 -10.18
C TRP A 41 13.90 17.25 -9.90
N LYS A 42 14.15 16.85 -8.66
CA LYS A 42 15.41 16.23 -8.21
C LYS A 42 15.16 14.77 -7.89
N ILE A 43 16.08 13.91 -8.29
CA ILE A 43 16.08 12.51 -7.88
C ILE A 43 16.69 12.44 -6.48
N ILE A 44 15.97 11.84 -5.52
CA ILE A 44 16.44 11.69 -4.14
C ILE A 44 16.81 10.24 -3.80
N HIS A 45 16.20 9.25 -4.46
CA HIS A 45 16.54 7.83 -4.30
C HIS A 45 16.40 7.09 -5.63
N THR A 46 17.33 6.16 -5.92
CA THR A 46 17.37 5.33 -7.16
C THR A 46 17.41 3.83 -6.91
N ASP A 47 17.44 3.43 -5.64
CA ASP A 47 17.69 2.08 -5.17
C ASP A 47 16.61 1.59 -4.17
N ILE A 48 15.75 2.50 -3.70
CA ILE A 48 14.69 2.18 -2.74
C ILE A 48 13.39 1.83 -3.47
N GLN A 49 12.94 0.59 -3.33
CA GLN A 49 11.61 0.16 -3.72
C GLN A 49 10.66 0.13 -2.50
N LEU A 50 9.63 0.97 -2.54
CA LEU A 50 8.67 1.14 -1.43
C LEU A 50 7.43 0.25 -1.63
N SER A 51 6.98 -0.42 -0.58
CA SER A 51 5.76 -1.24 -0.57
C SER A 51 4.53 -0.47 -0.06
N ASN A 52 4.71 0.32 0.98
CA ASN A 52 3.72 1.22 1.56
C ASN A 52 4.42 2.47 2.12
N THR A 53 3.72 3.61 2.11
CA THR A 53 4.29 4.92 2.44
C THR A 53 3.32 5.76 3.24
N LEU A 54 3.84 6.60 4.13
CA LEU A 54 3.07 7.50 4.97
C LEU A 54 3.72 8.89 5.01
N PRO A 55 3.05 9.95 4.51
CA PRO A 55 3.42 11.31 4.85
C PRO A 55 3.07 11.57 6.31
N PHE A 56 4.04 12.01 7.11
CA PHE A 56 3.86 12.27 8.54
C PHE A 56 4.82 13.36 9.01
N ASP A 57 4.32 14.35 9.75
CA ASP A 57 5.11 15.43 10.37
C ASP A 57 6.14 16.09 9.42
N GLY A 58 5.71 16.43 8.21
CA GLY A 58 6.57 17.07 7.19
C GLY A 58 7.57 16.13 6.50
N GLY A 59 7.57 14.84 6.84
CA GLY A 59 8.39 13.81 6.21
C GLY A 59 7.58 12.82 5.37
N LEU A 60 8.29 12.00 4.59
CA LEU A 60 7.76 10.81 3.94
C LEU A 60 8.47 9.59 4.53
N TYR A 61 7.70 8.69 5.11
CA TYR A 61 8.16 7.42 5.61
C TYR A 61 7.71 6.30 4.68
N GLY A 62 8.46 5.22 4.61
CA GLY A 62 8.08 4.08 3.77
C GLY A 62 8.72 2.78 4.22
N VAL A 63 8.02 1.68 3.97
CA VAL A 63 8.57 0.34 4.19
C VAL A 63 9.14 -0.18 2.89
N THR A 64 10.31 -0.80 2.94
CA THR A 64 10.93 -1.42 1.77
C THR A 64 10.13 -2.62 1.29
N ARG A 65 10.22 -2.96 0.00
CA ARG A 65 9.50 -4.12 -0.56
C ARG A 65 10.11 -5.47 -0.18
N VAL A 66 11.43 -5.53 -0.01
CA VAL A 66 12.20 -6.77 0.21
C VAL A 66 12.62 -6.92 1.68
N GLY A 67 12.29 -5.95 2.54
CA GLY A 67 12.83 -5.90 3.89
C GLY A 67 11.84 -5.42 4.95
N ARG A 68 12.22 -5.64 6.20
CA ARG A 68 11.51 -5.24 7.43
C ARG A 68 11.78 -3.79 7.84
N GLN A 69 12.47 -3.04 6.99
CA GLN A 69 12.99 -1.73 7.33
C GLN A 69 11.97 -0.64 7.04
N LEU A 70 11.70 0.17 8.06
CA LEU A 70 11.02 1.45 7.93
C LEU A 70 12.05 2.55 7.71
N LEU A 71 11.90 3.27 6.61
CA LEU A 71 12.80 4.32 6.18
C LEU A 71 12.15 5.70 6.31
N GLN A 72 12.95 6.70 6.67
CA GLN A 72 12.65 8.09 6.38
C GLN A 72 13.14 8.40 4.97
N VAL A 73 12.23 8.39 4.00
CA VAL A 73 12.50 8.66 2.58
C VAL A 73 12.75 10.15 2.36
N TYR A 74 12.03 11.01 3.10
CA TYR A 74 12.17 12.45 3.06
C TYR A 74 11.89 13.06 4.45
N PRO A 75 12.58 14.14 4.87
CA PRO A 75 13.71 14.78 4.18
C PRO A 75 14.92 13.85 4.10
N VAL A 76 15.70 14.00 3.02
CA VAL A 76 16.97 13.28 2.85
C VAL A 76 17.96 13.83 3.87
N PRO A 77 18.64 12.97 4.66
CA PRO A 77 19.68 13.42 5.56
C PRO A 77 20.77 14.22 4.85
N HIS A 78 21.30 15.26 5.50
CA HIS A 78 22.39 16.06 4.95
C HIS A 78 23.71 15.27 4.83
N ASP A 79 23.90 14.27 5.70
CA ASP A 79 25.02 13.34 5.65
C ASP A 79 24.66 12.13 4.77
N PRO A 80 25.37 11.91 3.65
CA PRO A 80 25.16 10.75 2.77
C PRO A 80 25.38 9.40 3.46
N HIS A 81 26.08 9.36 4.59
CA HIS A 81 26.32 8.15 5.38
C HIS A 81 25.29 7.94 6.49
N ALA A 82 24.36 8.87 6.70
CA ALA A 82 23.33 8.72 7.71
C ALA A 82 22.38 7.58 7.34
N ASN A 83 22.16 6.66 8.28
CA ASN A 83 21.25 5.54 8.08
C ASN A 83 19.79 6.06 7.96
N PRO A 84 19.11 5.87 6.81
CA PRO A 84 17.72 6.29 6.62
C PRO A 84 16.73 5.40 7.36
N VAL A 85 17.17 4.25 7.90
CA VAL A 85 16.33 3.34 8.69
C VAL A 85 15.98 4.00 10.02
N VAL A 86 14.68 4.16 10.26
CA VAL A 86 14.12 4.68 11.51
C VAL A 86 13.58 3.59 12.42
N ALA A 87 13.32 2.39 11.89
CA ALA A 87 12.96 1.23 12.68
C ALA A 87 13.07 -0.03 11.84
N GLU A 88 13.21 -1.18 12.50
CA GLU A 88 13.23 -2.50 11.87
C GLU A 88 12.22 -3.40 12.56
N VAL A 89 11.39 -4.07 11.75
CA VAL A 89 10.40 -5.01 12.28
C VAL A 89 11.12 -6.27 12.81
N PRO A 90 10.75 -6.80 14.00
CA PRO A 90 11.52 -7.86 14.66
C PRO A 90 11.62 -9.14 13.82
N GLU A 91 12.72 -9.87 13.96
CA GLU A 91 12.98 -11.06 13.14
C GLU A 91 12.08 -12.24 13.45
N GLU A 92 11.53 -12.26 14.67
CA GLU A 92 10.65 -13.28 15.20
C GLU A 92 9.33 -13.37 14.44
N LEU A 93 9.00 -12.38 13.61
CA LEU A 93 7.83 -12.40 12.72
C LEU A 93 8.01 -13.34 11.51
N GLY A 94 9.17 -13.98 11.36
CA GLY A 94 9.40 -14.91 10.24
C GLY A 94 9.54 -14.19 8.89
N ASP A 95 9.70 -14.96 7.82
CA ASP A 95 10.14 -14.47 6.50
C ASP A 95 9.49 -13.12 6.07
N PRO A 96 10.29 -12.06 5.80
CA PRO A 96 9.79 -10.76 5.38
C PRO A 96 8.91 -10.80 4.13
N GLU A 97 9.20 -11.71 3.18
CA GLU A 97 8.43 -11.83 1.93
C GLU A 97 7.03 -12.42 2.16
N SER A 98 6.89 -13.17 3.26
CA SER A 98 5.64 -13.71 3.75
C SER A 98 4.83 -12.70 4.57
N CYS A 99 5.26 -11.44 4.67
CA CYS A 99 4.58 -10.39 5.42
C CYS A 99 4.23 -9.17 4.53
N LEU A 100 3.15 -8.48 4.91
CA LEU A 100 2.72 -7.21 4.34
C LEU A 100 2.77 -6.15 5.43
N TYR A 101 3.43 -5.04 5.13
CA TYR A 101 3.66 -3.95 6.07
C TYR A 101 2.89 -2.72 5.63
N TYR A 102 2.10 -2.17 6.54
CA TYR A 102 1.25 -1.01 6.30
C TYR A 102 1.56 0.08 7.31
N LEU A 103 1.85 1.28 6.81
CA LEU A 103 2.03 2.47 7.62
C LEU A 103 0.70 3.20 7.73
N VAL A 104 0.35 3.59 8.95
CA VAL A 104 -0.86 4.36 9.21
C VAL A 104 -0.58 5.40 10.29
N GLU A 105 -1.04 6.62 10.04
CA GLU A 105 -1.07 7.66 11.06
C GLU A 105 -2.31 7.43 11.94
N SER A 106 -2.11 7.44 13.25
CA SER A 106 -3.19 7.39 14.22
C SER A 106 -2.81 8.20 15.44
N MET A 107 -3.62 9.23 15.75
CA MET A 107 -3.44 10.07 16.94
C MET A 107 -2.06 10.74 17.03
N GLY A 108 -1.55 11.21 15.88
CA GLY A 108 -0.25 11.86 15.82
C GLY A 108 0.91 10.91 16.08
N ALA A 109 0.70 9.60 15.87
CA ALA A 109 1.74 8.58 15.92
C ALA A 109 1.75 7.77 14.62
N VAL A 110 2.94 7.31 14.24
CA VAL A 110 3.11 6.36 13.14
C VAL A 110 2.95 4.95 13.70
N LEU A 111 2.03 4.18 13.12
CA LEU A 111 1.86 2.77 13.39
C LEU A 111 2.29 1.94 12.17
N VAL A 112 2.89 0.78 12.43
CA VAL A 112 3.18 -0.27 11.46
C VAL A 112 2.26 -1.44 11.76
N ALA A 113 1.38 -1.77 10.82
CA ALA A 113 0.58 -2.98 10.85
C ALA A 113 1.25 -4.04 9.98
N VAL A 114 1.51 -5.22 10.56
CA VAL A 114 2.10 -6.36 9.88
C VAL A 114 1.01 -7.42 9.70
N LEU A 115 0.75 -7.79 8.45
CA LEU A 115 -0.16 -8.89 8.09
C LEU A 115 0.64 -10.03 7.45
N HIS A 116 0.49 -11.24 7.97
CA HIS A 116 1.09 -12.42 7.33
C HIS A 116 0.32 -12.80 6.06
N ARG A 117 1.04 -12.98 4.95
CA ARG A 117 0.52 -13.65 3.74
C ARG A 117 0.40 -15.13 4.05
N VAL A 118 -0.82 -15.65 3.98
CA VAL A 118 -1.04 -17.09 4.03
C VAL A 118 -0.51 -17.72 2.74
N VAL A 119 0.60 -18.45 2.82
CA VAL A 119 0.95 -19.46 1.81
C VAL A 119 0.02 -20.65 2.07
N ARG A 120 -0.65 -21.12 1.01
CA ARG A 120 -1.92 -21.89 1.05
C ARG A 120 -1.99 -23.16 1.93
N ASP A 121 -0.91 -23.61 2.59
CA ASP A 121 -0.86 -24.94 3.22
C ASP A 121 -0.37 -25.02 4.68
N THR A 122 -0.20 -23.92 5.42
CA THR A 122 0.09 -23.99 6.87
C THR A 122 -0.82 -23.05 7.69
N PHE A 123 -1.76 -23.67 8.42
CA PHE A 123 -2.76 -23.00 9.24
C PHE A 123 -2.15 -22.22 10.40
N GLY A 124 -2.32 -20.90 10.37
CA GLY A 124 -2.31 -20.01 11.53
C GLY A 124 -3.21 -18.80 11.24
N PRO A 125 -3.90 -18.21 12.24
CA PRO A 125 -4.68 -16.99 12.06
C PRO A 125 -3.78 -15.88 11.50
N VAL A 126 -4.33 -15.00 10.64
CA VAL A 126 -3.62 -13.83 10.10
C VAL A 126 -3.35 -12.84 11.23
N THR A 127 -2.42 -13.14 12.12
CA THR A 127 -2.16 -12.27 13.27
C THR A 127 -1.73 -10.90 12.74
N SER A 128 -2.57 -9.90 12.93
CA SER A 128 -2.16 -8.52 12.68
C SER A 128 -1.37 -8.10 13.90
N MET A 129 -0.09 -7.83 13.68
CA MET A 129 0.76 -7.26 14.72
C MET A 129 0.88 -5.77 14.50
N LEU A 130 0.67 -5.01 15.57
CA LEU A 130 0.73 -3.56 15.53
C LEU A 130 1.92 -3.07 16.34
N PHE A 131 2.69 -2.18 15.74
CA PHE A 131 3.81 -1.52 16.37
C PHE A 131 3.65 -0.02 16.24
N ARG A 132 3.87 0.71 17.32
CA ARG A 132 4.06 2.15 17.31
C ARG A 132 5.54 2.43 17.06
N VAL A 133 5.82 3.33 16.13
CA VAL A 133 7.19 3.74 15.82
C VAL A 133 7.61 4.86 16.76
N ASP A 134 8.64 4.62 17.55
CA ASP A 134 9.32 5.69 18.28
C ASP A 134 10.41 6.29 17.39
N LEU A 135 10.05 7.36 16.67
CA LEU A 135 10.96 8.04 15.74
C LEU A 135 12.19 8.65 16.44
N ARG A 136 12.12 8.92 17.76
CA ARG A 136 13.25 9.49 18.51
C ARG A 136 14.25 8.42 18.90
N ARG A 137 13.74 7.28 19.39
CA ARG A 137 14.57 6.14 19.81
C ARG A 137 14.94 5.21 18.65
N ARG A 138 14.27 5.37 17.50
CA ARG A 138 14.36 4.50 16.32
C ARG A 138 13.99 3.04 16.63
N GLU A 139 12.93 2.86 17.42
CA GLU A 139 12.50 1.57 17.95
C GLU A 139 11.02 1.33 17.62
N LEU A 140 10.62 0.06 17.58
CA LEU A 140 9.22 -0.35 17.51
C LEU A 140 8.72 -0.74 18.91
N VAL A 141 7.57 -0.20 19.28
CA VAL A 141 6.89 -0.52 20.53
C VAL A 141 5.63 -1.29 20.19
N TRP A 142 5.50 -2.50 20.73
CA TRP A 142 4.32 -3.33 20.49
C TRP A 142 3.04 -2.67 21.02
N VAL A 143 1.96 -2.76 20.26
CA VAL A 143 0.65 -2.18 20.56
C VAL A 143 -0.37 -3.31 20.66
N THR A 144 -0.98 -3.45 21.84
CA THR A 144 -2.00 -4.46 22.13
C THR A 144 -3.42 -3.92 21.98
N SER A 145 -3.60 -2.59 21.96
CA SER A 145 -4.91 -1.97 21.79
C SER A 145 -4.81 -0.62 21.08
N LEU A 146 -5.78 -0.40 20.21
CA LEU A 146 -6.06 0.85 19.50
C LEU A 146 -7.13 1.70 20.22
N GLY A 147 -7.67 1.21 21.34
CA GLY A 147 -8.77 1.88 22.04
C GLY A 147 -10.01 2.04 21.15
N ASP A 148 -10.50 3.27 21.00
CA ASP A 148 -11.64 3.56 20.12
C ASP A 148 -11.28 3.69 18.64
N ARG A 149 -10.04 3.38 18.24
CA ARG A 149 -9.60 3.50 16.85
C ARG A 149 -9.84 2.22 16.06
N ALA A 150 -10.23 2.39 14.81
CA ALA A 150 -10.24 1.36 13.79
C ALA A 150 -9.25 1.74 12.68
N LEU A 151 -8.47 0.77 12.21
CA LEU A 151 -7.54 0.97 11.10
C LEU A 151 -8.12 0.35 9.84
N PHE A 152 -8.10 1.08 8.73
CA PHE A 152 -8.36 0.56 7.40
C PHE A 152 -7.04 0.52 6.66
N ILE A 153 -6.57 -0.67 6.31
CA ILE A 153 -5.24 -0.85 5.70
C ILE A 153 -5.35 -1.45 4.31
N SER A 154 -4.60 -0.87 3.39
CA SER A 154 -4.56 -1.24 1.98
C SER A 154 -3.21 -0.85 1.39
N ARG A 155 -2.90 -1.40 0.22
CA ARG A 155 -1.63 -1.11 -0.48
C ARG A 155 -1.50 0.37 -0.83
N ASP A 156 -2.60 1.01 -1.22
CA ASP A 156 -2.56 2.38 -1.75
C ASP A 156 -2.55 3.42 -0.63
N ARG A 157 -3.47 3.26 0.34
CA ARG A 157 -3.66 4.18 1.46
C ARG A 157 -4.06 3.42 2.70
N CYS A 158 -3.71 3.97 3.85
CA CYS A 158 -4.19 3.52 5.14
C CYS A 158 -4.89 4.67 5.85
N LEU A 159 -5.87 4.36 6.70
CA LEU A 159 -6.67 5.34 7.41
C LEU A 159 -6.91 4.87 8.84
N SER A 160 -6.84 5.79 9.80
CA SER A 160 -7.33 5.57 11.16
C SER A 160 -8.58 6.41 11.41
N VAL A 161 -9.64 5.79 11.92
CA VAL A 161 -10.90 6.48 12.28
C VAL A 161 -11.26 6.24 13.74
N SER A 162 -11.94 7.20 14.36
CA SER A 162 -12.55 6.98 15.68
C SER A 162 -13.91 6.28 15.49
N SER A 163 -14.15 5.24 16.26
CA SER A 163 -15.43 4.51 16.29
C SER A 163 -16.49 5.17 17.18
N ARG A 164 -16.13 6.19 17.99
CA ARG A 164 -17.04 6.79 18.99
C ARG A 164 -18.36 7.29 18.39
N ASP A 165 -18.26 7.93 17.23
CA ASP A 165 -19.39 8.53 16.53
C ASP A 165 -19.84 7.70 15.31
N LEU A 166 -19.23 6.52 15.12
CA LEU A 166 -19.44 5.64 13.98
C LEU A 166 -19.92 4.26 14.45
N PRO A 167 -21.23 4.08 14.75
CA PRO A 167 -21.75 2.87 15.38
C PRO A 167 -21.60 1.61 14.52
N SER A 168 -21.38 1.74 13.21
CA SER A 168 -21.11 0.63 12.30
C SER A 168 -19.63 0.24 12.21
N ILE A 169 -18.75 0.96 12.88
CA ILE A 169 -17.31 0.71 12.90
C ILE A 169 -16.92 0.20 14.28
N SER A 170 -16.35 -1.00 14.32
CA SER A 170 -15.85 -1.60 15.55
C SER A 170 -14.54 -0.93 15.96
N GLY A 171 -14.48 -0.35 17.15
CA GLY A 171 -13.22 0.10 17.73
C GLY A 171 -12.28 -1.07 18.00
N ASN A 172 -11.01 -0.76 18.28
CA ASN A 172 -9.97 -1.74 18.55
C ASN A 172 -9.82 -2.81 17.46
N SER A 173 -9.94 -2.41 16.18
CA SER A 173 -9.98 -3.35 15.06
C SER A 173 -9.19 -2.89 13.85
N VAL A 174 -8.87 -3.85 12.98
CA VAL A 174 -8.16 -3.65 11.72
C VAL A 174 -8.99 -4.23 10.57
N TYR A 175 -9.42 -3.37 9.66
CA TYR A 175 -10.12 -3.68 8.43
C TYR A 175 -9.11 -3.81 7.30
N PHE A 176 -9.09 -4.96 6.63
CA PHE A 176 -8.20 -5.22 5.49
C PHE A 176 -8.84 -6.19 4.50
N ALA A 177 -8.34 -6.22 3.27
CA ALA A 177 -8.72 -7.25 2.30
C ALA A 177 -7.50 -8.09 1.95
N ARG A 178 -7.63 -9.42 2.03
CA ARG A 178 -6.55 -10.34 1.67
C ARG A 178 -6.24 -10.21 0.17
N PRO A 179 -4.96 -10.29 -0.24
CA PRO A 179 -4.61 -10.16 -1.66
C PRO A 179 -5.30 -11.23 -2.52
N GLY A 180 -6.18 -10.80 -3.43
CA GLY A 180 -6.90 -11.72 -4.31
C GLY A 180 -8.11 -12.41 -3.67
N GLU A 181 -8.51 -11.99 -2.47
CA GLU A 181 -9.72 -12.48 -1.80
C GLU A 181 -10.66 -11.32 -1.49
N ASP A 182 -11.93 -11.51 -1.84
CA ASP A 182 -13.07 -10.76 -1.35
C ASP A 182 -13.82 -11.64 -0.34
N PRO A 183 -14.30 -11.10 0.78
CA PRO A 183 -14.52 -9.67 1.11
C PRO A 183 -13.47 -9.06 2.07
N VAL A 184 -13.72 -7.82 2.55
CA VAL A 184 -12.94 -7.19 3.63
C VAL A 184 -13.16 -7.98 4.91
N GLU A 185 -12.07 -8.21 5.62
CA GLU A 185 -12.01 -8.86 6.91
C GLU A 185 -11.74 -7.82 7.98
N VAL A 186 -12.40 -8.01 9.11
CA VAL A 186 -12.24 -7.23 10.34
C VAL A 186 -11.52 -8.12 11.32
N TYR A 187 -10.32 -7.71 11.73
CA TYR A 187 -9.59 -8.33 12.81
C TYR A 187 -9.80 -7.54 14.10
N SER A 188 -10.33 -8.18 15.12
CA SER A 188 -10.50 -7.61 16.45
C SER A 188 -9.25 -7.84 17.30
N LEU A 189 -8.66 -6.77 17.83
CA LEU A 189 -7.54 -6.85 18.77
C LEU A 189 -7.98 -7.26 20.18
N CYS A 190 -9.28 -7.25 20.48
CA CYS A 190 -9.80 -7.63 21.80
C CYS A 190 -9.64 -9.13 22.07
N ASP A 191 -9.96 -9.94 21.08
CA ASP A 191 -10.09 -11.41 21.19
C ASP A 191 -9.35 -12.14 20.07
N GLY A 192 -8.74 -11.42 19.12
CA GLY A 192 -8.04 -12.01 17.98
C GLY A 192 -8.98 -12.64 16.95
N SER A 193 -10.28 -12.32 16.98
CA SER A 193 -11.26 -12.87 16.05
C SER A 193 -11.19 -12.20 14.67
N PHE A 194 -11.62 -12.95 13.65
CA PHE A 194 -11.80 -12.45 12.29
C PHE A 194 -13.27 -12.50 11.94
N GLU A 195 -13.80 -11.40 11.44
CA GLU A 195 -15.15 -11.31 10.91
C GLU A 195 -15.10 -10.82 9.47
N SER A 196 -15.90 -11.42 8.60
CA SER A 196 -16.08 -10.95 7.23
C SER A 196 -17.14 -9.85 7.20
N THR A 197 -16.88 -8.74 6.52
CA THR A 197 -17.87 -7.65 6.36
C THR A 197 -19.06 -8.05 5.49
N VAL A 198 -18.91 -9.10 4.68
CA VAL A 198 -19.94 -9.63 3.77
C VAL A 198 -20.56 -10.91 4.34
N THR A 199 -21.87 -11.06 4.18
CA THR A 199 -22.61 -12.24 4.63
C THR A 199 -22.23 -13.48 3.79
N ALA A 200 -22.19 -14.66 4.43
CA ALA A 200 -21.73 -15.91 3.78
C ALA A 200 -22.49 -16.27 2.48
N SER A 201 -23.77 -15.87 2.35
CA SER A 201 -24.58 -16.03 1.13
C SER A 201 -24.03 -15.24 -0.04
N GLN A 202 -23.66 -13.97 0.16
CA GLN A 202 -23.08 -13.10 -0.86
C GLN A 202 -21.73 -13.64 -1.37
N SER A 203 -20.92 -14.23 -0.47
CA SER A 203 -19.64 -14.84 -0.85
C SER A 203 -19.76 -16.06 -1.77
N ARG A 204 -20.91 -16.76 -1.74
CA ARG A 204 -21.21 -17.90 -2.62
C ARG A 204 -21.77 -17.46 -3.95
N ASP A 205 -22.65 -16.45 -3.97
CA ASP A 205 -23.21 -15.90 -5.20
C ASP A 205 -22.12 -15.26 -6.08
N ILE A 206 -21.20 -14.49 -5.47
CA ILE A 206 -20.01 -13.92 -6.13
C ILE A 206 -19.13 -15.04 -6.73
N ARG A 207 -18.83 -16.09 -5.95
CA ARG A 207 -17.99 -17.22 -6.41
C ARG A 207 -18.65 -18.03 -7.54
N ASN A 208 -19.97 -18.08 -7.57
CA ASN A 208 -20.73 -18.82 -8.58
C ASN A 208 -21.05 -17.98 -9.83
N GLY A 209 -20.55 -16.75 -9.94
CA GLY A 209 -20.81 -15.87 -11.07
C GLY A 209 -22.27 -15.42 -11.19
N VAL A 210 -23.07 -15.64 -10.15
CA VAL A 210 -24.43 -15.12 -10.04
C VAL A 210 -24.27 -13.65 -9.67
N LEU A 211 -24.76 -12.76 -10.53
CA LEU A 211 -24.77 -11.32 -10.27
C LEU A 211 -25.38 -11.10 -8.88
N PRO A 212 -24.62 -10.63 -7.87
CA PRO A 212 -25.27 -10.03 -6.72
C PRO A 212 -26.03 -8.86 -7.32
N THR A 213 -27.36 -8.90 -7.31
CA THR A 213 -28.17 -7.73 -7.64
C THR A 213 -27.64 -6.61 -6.77
N SER A 214 -26.90 -5.67 -7.37
CA SER A 214 -26.13 -4.61 -6.72
C SER A 214 -27.07 -3.58 -6.11
N VAL A 215 -27.82 -4.00 -5.10
CA VAL A 215 -28.86 -3.20 -4.47
C VAL A 215 -28.89 -3.52 -2.98
N GLN A 216 -27.78 -3.23 -2.30
CA GLN A 216 -27.80 -3.02 -0.86
C GLN A 216 -27.07 -1.71 -0.55
N PRO A 217 -27.49 -0.97 0.49
CA PRO A 217 -26.70 0.14 0.97
C PRO A 217 -25.34 -0.40 1.44
N PHE A 218 -24.27 0.13 0.87
CA PHE A 218 -22.92 -0.16 1.36
C PHE A 218 -22.77 0.35 2.79
N THR A 219 -22.09 -0.42 3.61
CA THR A 219 -21.77 0.02 4.97
C THR A 219 -20.72 1.14 4.91
N LEU A 220 -20.62 1.91 6.00
CA LEU A 220 -19.55 2.89 6.11
C LEU A 220 -18.16 2.22 6.05
N ALA A 221 -18.03 1.01 6.58
CA ALA A 221 -16.79 0.23 6.51
C ALA A 221 -16.41 -0.08 5.05
N ASP A 222 -17.37 -0.44 4.20
CA ASP A 222 -17.13 -0.71 2.77
C ASP A 222 -16.64 0.56 2.06
N HIS A 223 -17.23 1.71 2.38
CA HIS A 223 -16.80 3.00 1.81
C HIS A 223 -15.39 3.40 2.28
N LEU A 224 -15.07 3.21 3.56
CA LEU A 224 -13.73 3.51 4.09
C LEU A 224 -12.66 2.55 3.56
N ALA A 225 -12.99 1.27 3.40
CA ALA A 225 -12.12 0.28 2.78
C ALA A 225 -11.91 0.59 1.29
N THR A 226 -12.98 0.95 0.57
CA THR A 226 -12.90 1.40 -0.82
C THR A 226 -12.10 2.69 -0.93
N TYR A 227 -12.24 3.63 -0.01
CA TYR A 227 -11.41 4.84 0.03
C TYR A 227 -9.92 4.47 0.16
N CYS A 228 -9.57 3.45 0.94
CA CYS A 228 -8.18 3.00 1.05
C CYS A 228 -7.62 2.35 -0.24
N ARG A 229 -8.48 2.16 -1.26
CA ARG A 229 -8.18 1.59 -2.58
C ARG A 229 -8.44 2.66 -3.65
N HIS A 230 -7.39 3.41 -3.98
CA HIS A 230 -7.54 4.65 -4.76
C HIS A 230 -8.14 4.41 -6.15
N ARG A 231 -7.82 3.27 -6.77
CA ARG A 231 -8.28 2.92 -8.11
C ARG A 231 -9.81 2.74 -8.17
N GLU A 232 -10.35 1.98 -7.23
CA GLU A 232 -11.78 1.71 -7.11
C GLU A 232 -12.51 3.00 -6.74
N TRP A 233 -12.00 3.72 -5.73
CA TRP A 233 -12.58 4.98 -5.26
C TRP A 233 -12.69 6.06 -6.35
N THR A 234 -11.61 6.30 -7.11
CA THR A 234 -11.62 7.36 -8.16
C THR A 234 -12.52 7.06 -9.34
N ARG A 235 -12.85 5.78 -9.56
CA ARG A 235 -13.75 5.33 -10.61
C ARG A 235 -15.21 5.33 -10.16
N GLY A 236 -15.48 5.66 -8.90
CA GLY A 236 -16.81 5.57 -8.31
C GLY A 236 -17.30 4.13 -8.15
N LEU A 237 -16.36 3.18 -8.01
CA LEU A 237 -16.63 1.75 -7.88
C LEU A 237 -16.44 1.31 -6.44
N MET A 238 -17.25 0.37 -5.96
CA MET A 238 -17.07 -0.23 -4.65
C MET A 238 -16.17 -1.44 -4.71
N PHE A 239 -15.25 -1.56 -3.75
CA PHE A 239 -14.19 -2.58 -3.77
C PHE A 239 -14.73 -4.01 -3.91
N HIS A 240 -15.84 -4.34 -3.25
CA HIS A 240 -16.47 -5.67 -3.28
C HIS A 240 -17.20 -6.02 -4.59
N GLU A 241 -17.38 -5.07 -5.50
CA GLU A 241 -18.05 -5.32 -6.77
C GLU A 241 -17.08 -5.88 -7.84
N TYR A 242 -15.77 -5.89 -7.58
CA TYR A 242 -14.77 -5.94 -8.65
C TYR A 242 -13.71 -7.05 -8.58
N CYS A 243 -13.62 -7.87 -7.54
CA CYS A 243 -12.55 -8.90 -7.53
C CYS A 243 -12.82 -10.07 -8.48
N CYS A 244 -14.01 -10.16 -9.08
CA CYS A 244 -14.32 -11.09 -10.18
C CYS A 244 -14.99 -10.32 -11.31
N MET A 245 -14.20 -9.64 -12.15
CA MET A 245 -14.75 -9.06 -13.38
C MET A 245 -15.34 -10.17 -14.25
N CYS A 246 -16.67 -10.27 -14.25
CA CYS A 246 -17.38 -11.17 -15.14
C CYS A 246 -17.11 -10.76 -16.61
N PRO A 247 -17.00 -11.73 -17.55
CA PRO A 247 -16.81 -11.45 -18.98
C PRO A 247 -17.84 -10.47 -19.58
N THR A 248 -19.02 -10.37 -18.96
CA THR A 248 -20.11 -9.45 -19.33
C THR A 248 -19.78 -7.96 -19.10
N TRP A 249 -18.76 -7.63 -18.32
CA TRP A 249 -18.31 -6.24 -18.07
C TRP A 249 -17.27 -5.73 -19.07
N SER A 250 -17.10 -6.42 -20.20
CA SER A 250 -16.13 -6.06 -21.25
C SER A 250 -16.27 -4.61 -21.73
N GLU A 251 -17.48 -4.06 -21.76
CA GLU A 251 -17.71 -2.68 -22.17
C GLU A 251 -17.27 -1.65 -21.11
N LEU A 252 -17.47 -1.95 -19.83
CA LEU A 252 -16.95 -1.11 -18.76
C LEU A 252 -15.42 -1.17 -18.69
N TRP A 253 -14.84 -2.35 -18.95
CA TRP A 253 -13.39 -2.47 -19.10
C TRP A 253 -12.85 -1.59 -20.21
N LYS A 254 -13.49 -1.58 -21.39
CA LYS A 254 -13.09 -0.67 -22.48
C LYS A 254 -13.16 0.79 -22.06
N ARG A 255 -14.20 1.19 -21.31
CA ARG A 255 -14.32 2.56 -20.78
C ARG A 255 -13.22 2.90 -19.78
N MET A 256 -12.92 1.98 -18.86
CA MET A 256 -11.84 2.14 -17.87
C MET A 256 -10.48 2.24 -18.56
N VAL A 257 -10.19 1.38 -19.55
CA VAL A 257 -8.96 1.43 -20.34
C VAL A 257 -8.87 2.72 -21.17
N ALA A 258 -9.98 3.17 -21.77
CA ALA A 258 -10.02 4.43 -22.51
C ALA A 258 -9.73 5.62 -21.58
N GLN A 259 -10.39 5.68 -20.42
CA GLN A 259 -10.13 6.71 -19.41
C GLN A 259 -8.67 6.69 -18.92
N ASP A 260 -8.12 5.51 -18.63
CA ASP A 260 -6.72 5.38 -18.21
C ASP A 260 -5.75 5.81 -19.33
N SER A 261 -6.11 5.59 -20.60
CA SER A 261 -5.29 5.99 -21.76
C SER A 261 -5.20 7.52 -21.96
N GLU A 262 -6.13 8.29 -21.41
CA GLU A 262 -6.09 9.76 -21.40
C GLU A 262 -5.10 10.30 -20.34
N VAL A 263 -4.74 9.49 -19.34
CA VAL A 263 -3.83 9.85 -18.23
C VAL A 263 -2.40 9.31 -18.48
N VAL A 264 -1.98 9.22 -19.74
CA VAL A 264 -0.62 8.78 -20.09
C VAL A 264 0.33 9.98 -20.08
N VAL A 265 1.34 9.95 -19.20
CA VAL A 265 2.45 10.91 -19.24
C VAL A 265 3.34 10.59 -20.45
N PRO A 266 3.38 11.43 -21.51
CA PRO A 266 4.01 11.06 -22.78
C PRO A 266 5.52 10.80 -22.70
N ARG A 267 6.20 11.40 -21.70
CA ARG A 267 7.67 11.36 -21.57
C ARG A 267 8.23 10.07 -20.94
N LEU A 268 7.44 9.29 -20.21
CA LEU A 268 7.92 8.04 -19.58
C LEU A 268 8.07 6.87 -20.57
N ARG A 269 7.31 6.86 -21.67
CA ARG A 269 7.47 5.85 -22.75
C ARG A 269 8.83 5.95 -23.45
N ILE A 270 9.39 7.15 -23.53
CA ILE A 270 10.71 7.37 -24.14
C ILE A 270 11.79 6.80 -23.21
N MET A 271 11.65 7.00 -21.88
CA MET A 271 12.59 6.42 -20.91
C MET A 271 12.50 4.90 -20.85
N GLU A 272 11.32 4.26 -20.93
CA GLU A 272 11.25 2.79 -21.03
C GLU A 272 11.96 2.24 -22.27
N HIS A 273 11.87 2.94 -23.41
CA HIS A 273 12.51 2.52 -24.66
C HIS A 273 14.02 2.78 -24.68
N GLU A 274 14.48 3.80 -23.96
CA GLU A 274 15.90 4.12 -23.78
C GLU A 274 16.55 3.27 -22.66
N LEU A 275 15.84 2.98 -21.56
CA LEU A 275 16.27 2.03 -20.51
C LEU A 275 16.38 0.60 -21.07
N LYS A 276 15.41 0.16 -21.89
CA LYS A 276 15.48 -1.13 -22.60
C LYS A 276 16.59 -1.19 -23.66
N LYS A 277 17.05 -0.04 -24.18
CA LYS A 277 18.21 0.03 -25.07
C LYS A 277 19.54 0.01 -24.31
N GLN A 278 19.56 0.50 -23.07
CA GLN A 278 20.76 0.49 -22.22
C GLN A 278 21.01 -0.87 -21.53
N GLU A 279 20.00 -1.73 -21.38
CA GLU A 279 20.13 -3.05 -20.73
C GLU A 279 20.42 -4.24 -21.67
N LEU A 280 20.91 -4.02 -22.90
CA LEU A 280 21.25 -5.11 -23.82
C LEU A 280 22.65 -4.94 -24.45
N PRO A 281 23.72 -5.14 -23.65
CA PRO A 281 24.63 -6.24 -23.98
C PRO A 281 25.11 -7.11 -22.80
N ASP A 282 24.94 -6.72 -21.53
CA ASP A 282 25.71 -7.35 -20.42
C ASP A 282 25.01 -8.52 -19.70
N LEU A 283 23.73 -8.79 -19.99
CA LEU A 283 23.01 -9.96 -19.45
C LEU A 283 23.12 -11.22 -20.33
N LEU A 284 23.65 -11.12 -21.55
CA LEU A 284 23.83 -12.27 -22.46
C LEU A 284 25.24 -12.89 -22.43
N SER A 285 26.21 -12.26 -21.77
CA SER A 285 27.56 -12.83 -21.56
C SER A 285 27.65 -13.69 -20.30
N SER A 286 26.83 -13.43 -19.28
CA SER A 286 26.86 -14.13 -17.99
C SER A 286 26.02 -15.42 -17.95
N ALA A 287 25.16 -15.65 -18.95
CA ALA A 287 24.30 -16.82 -19.04
C ALA A 287 24.88 -17.97 -19.88
N ARG A 288 26.09 -17.83 -20.43
CA ARG A 288 26.74 -18.86 -21.28
C ARG A 288 27.81 -19.69 -20.58
N THR A 289 28.09 -19.46 -19.30
CA THR A 289 29.16 -20.16 -18.56
C THR A 289 28.66 -21.12 -17.48
N LEU A 290 27.35 -21.33 -17.37
CA LEU A 290 26.75 -22.29 -16.41
C LEU A 290 25.98 -23.44 -17.08
N SER A 291 26.10 -23.60 -18.41
CA SER A 291 25.56 -24.75 -19.13
C SER A 291 26.61 -25.81 -19.49
N GLU A 292 27.84 -25.66 -19.00
CA GLU A 292 28.89 -26.68 -19.10
C GLU A 292 29.65 -26.74 -17.77
N LEU A 293 29.08 -27.44 -16.79
CA LEU A 293 29.73 -28.23 -15.72
C LEU A 293 28.68 -28.86 -14.81
#